data_AF-A0A2G9SDA2-F1
#
_entry.id   AF-A0A2G9SDA2-F1
#
_cell.length_a   1.000
_cell.length_b   1.000
_cell.length_c   1.000
_cell.angle_alpha   90.00
_cell.angle_beta   90.00
_cell.angle_gamma   90.00
#
_symmetry.space_group_name_H-M   'P 1'
#
loop_
_entity.id
_entity.type
_entity.pdbx_description
1 polymer ?
#
loop_
_entity_poly.entity_id
_entity_poly.type
_entity_poly.pdbx_seq_one_letter_code
_entity_poly.pdbx_strand_id
1 'polypeptide(L)'
;TDSSIISQFGEDIQELVALSESVFLEAVRNVIDGEVLFKHMESILNHRNQFVAICKLKTEKKEKLSLIEINRVLNWRKDELHTLHLEREWVDSLLKMIQSVYQHIKVNVCEILSKHSQDLGPQKLMDMLPVRTLNSSNEFTELDSYYNLSDDLMTMAKCLNTFRISHIFTTCWEREARGLADRCPKESTEENNDGNDLEFTVEEINDELFSPCFENCKRIYNDIKSGNVTFEVVDEFLKDFKDRYQELEKEFQLLCPLGGKSDGKWISDRVRQIEQYHQLDVAFRSAKVIFDLKRFLKLTGNFRTLETLLQFADNFENFKQNRLSCISEEVVKTKKLLSEMNENHTACLMEALKRKEFFIWVQEALEDVNELKVFVDLASISAGENDMDVDRVACFHDAVLGYSPLLYDLKPEFGFNDFMECLKKLWKALKSDPKLPEKFVSQILLQ
;
A
#
# COMPACT_ATOMS: atom_id res chain seq x y z
N THR A 1 18.98 27.53 -57.88
CA THR A 1 19.58 26.57 -58.83
C THR A 1 18.57 25.56 -59.39
N ASP A 2 17.32 25.49 -58.91
CA ASP A 2 16.34 24.48 -59.39
C ASP A 2 15.45 24.89 -60.57
N SER A 3 15.30 26.18 -60.88
CA SER A 3 14.31 26.63 -61.88
C SER A 3 14.64 26.15 -63.30
N SER A 4 15.92 26.00 -63.64
CA SER A 4 16.35 25.50 -64.96
C SER A 4 16.25 23.97 -65.10
N ILE A 5 16.15 23.24 -63.98
CA ILE A 5 16.00 21.78 -63.95
C ILE A 5 14.51 21.44 -63.98
N ILE A 6 13.70 22.18 -63.21
CA ILE A 6 12.24 22.01 -63.21
C ILE A 6 11.64 22.32 -64.59
N SER A 7 12.17 23.32 -65.30
CA SER A 7 11.75 23.65 -66.68
C SER A 7 12.09 22.59 -67.72
N GLN A 8 12.88 21.58 -67.37
CA GLN A 8 13.22 20.44 -68.24
C GLN A 8 12.30 19.23 -68.03
N PHE A 9 11.44 19.24 -67.02
CA PHE A 9 10.45 18.18 -66.80
C PHE A 9 9.22 18.35 -67.69
N GLY A 10 8.51 17.25 -67.97
CA GLY A 10 7.20 17.29 -68.64
C GLY A 10 6.14 18.03 -67.80
N GLU A 11 5.10 18.54 -68.46
CA GLU A 11 4.05 19.38 -67.84
C GLU A 11 3.44 18.72 -66.59
N ASP A 12 3.08 17.44 -66.65
CA ASP A 12 2.54 16.67 -65.51
C ASP A 12 3.43 16.70 -64.25
N ILE A 13 4.76 16.63 -64.44
CA ILE A 13 5.72 16.64 -63.32
C ILE A 13 5.85 18.05 -62.75
N GLN A 14 5.81 19.08 -63.61
CA GLN A 14 5.85 20.47 -63.15
C GLN A 14 4.57 20.82 -62.36
N GLU A 15 3.41 20.32 -62.79
CA GLU A 15 2.14 20.45 -62.07
C GLU A 15 2.20 19.79 -60.69
N LEU A 16 2.70 18.56 -60.60
CA LEU A 16 2.86 17.85 -59.32
C LEU A 16 3.82 18.57 -58.37
N VAL A 17 4.93 19.10 -58.89
CA VAL A 17 5.88 19.91 -58.09
C VAL A 17 5.20 21.18 -57.57
N ALA A 18 4.49 21.91 -58.43
CA ALA A 18 3.78 23.13 -58.03
C ALA A 18 2.68 22.84 -56.99
N LEU A 19 1.92 21.75 -57.17
CA LEU A 19 0.91 21.30 -56.21
C LEU A 19 1.55 20.96 -54.86
N SER A 20 2.66 20.21 -54.87
CA SER A 20 3.38 19.85 -53.64
C SER A 20 3.89 21.09 -52.87
N GLU A 21 4.34 22.11 -53.60
CA GLU A 21 4.77 23.38 -53.00
C GLU A 21 3.60 24.14 -52.40
N SER A 22 2.47 24.21 -53.11
CA SER A 22 1.25 24.86 -52.63
C SER A 22 0.75 24.20 -51.34
N VAL A 23 0.62 22.87 -51.33
CA VAL A 23 0.15 22.10 -50.16
C VAL A 23 1.10 22.29 -48.97
N PHE A 24 2.41 22.28 -49.21
CA PHE A 24 3.38 22.46 -48.13
C PHE A 24 3.33 23.87 -47.54
N LEU A 25 3.24 24.91 -48.38
CA LEU A 25 3.14 26.30 -47.91
C LEU A 25 1.85 26.53 -47.13
N GLU A 26 0.75 25.93 -47.57
CA GLU A 26 -0.51 25.93 -46.83
C GLU A 26 -0.36 25.25 -45.46
N ALA A 27 0.28 24.08 -45.40
CA ALA A 27 0.55 23.41 -44.12
C ALA A 27 1.41 24.27 -43.17
N VAL A 28 2.43 24.96 -43.68
CA VAL A 28 3.23 25.90 -42.88
C VAL A 28 2.38 27.05 -42.36
N ARG A 29 1.54 27.65 -43.21
CA ARG A 29 0.61 28.71 -42.80
C ARG A 29 -0.35 28.24 -41.72
N ASN A 30 -0.98 27.08 -41.91
CA ASN A 30 -1.92 26.51 -40.96
C ASN A 30 -1.27 26.18 -39.61
N VAL A 31 0.01 25.76 -39.61
CA VAL A 31 0.78 25.59 -38.36
C VAL A 31 0.99 26.93 -37.65
N ILE A 32 1.37 27.98 -38.38
CA ILE A 32 1.61 29.33 -37.82
C ILE A 32 0.33 29.91 -37.24
N ASP A 33 -0.77 29.82 -37.97
CA ASP A 33 -2.05 30.44 -37.61
C ASP A 33 -2.86 29.57 -36.62
N GLY A 34 -2.50 28.29 -36.45
CA GLY A 34 -3.20 27.36 -35.55
C GLY A 34 -4.39 26.64 -36.19
N GLU A 35 -4.65 26.89 -37.47
CA GLU A 35 -5.67 26.22 -38.29
C GLU A 35 -5.31 24.79 -38.69
N VAL A 36 -4.13 24.30 -38.30
CA VAL A 36 -3.67 22.95 -38.61
C VAL A 36 -4.62 21.91 -38.02
N LEU A 37 -4.96 20.90 -38.81
CA LEU A 37 -5.76 19.77 -38.34
C LEU A 37 -4.98 18.97 -37.30
N PHE A 38 -5.67 18.45 -36.29
CA PHE A 38 -5.05 17.66 -35.21
C PHE A 38 -4.14 16.54 -35.75
N LYS A 39 -4.65 15.70 -36.66
CA LYS A 39 -3.90 14.58 -37.24
C LYS A 39 -2.71 15.04 -38.09
N HIS A 40 -2.84 16.18 -38.76
CA HIS A 40 -1.74 16.77 -39.51
C HIS A 40 -0.66 17.29 -38.55
N MET A 41 -1.05 17.89 -37.43
CA MET A 41 -0.10 18.35 -36.41
C MET A 41 0.67 17.18 -35.78
N GLU A 42 0.00 16.07 -35.44
CA GLU A 42 0.66 14.83 -34.98
C GLU A 42 1.70 14.35 -36.00
N SER A 43 1.31 14.26 -37.28
CA SER A 43 2.22 13.86 -38.35
C SER A 43 3.41 14.81 -38.49
N ILE A 44 3.18 16.12 -38.42
CA ILE A 44 4.24 17.13 -38.52
C ILE A 44 5.22 17.01 -37.35
N LEU A 45 4.74 16.78 -36.11
CA LEU A 45 5.62 16.59 -34.95
C LEU A 45 6.42 15.30 -35.03
N ASN A 46 5.82 14.21 -35.52
CA ASN A 46 6.52 12.94 -35.76
C ASN A 46 7.63 13.08 -36.82
N HIS A 47 7.41 13.95 -37.81
CA HIS A 47 8.36 14.22 -38.90
C HIS A 47 9.03 15.60 -38.78
N ARG A 48 9.18 16.13 -37.56
CA ARG A 48 9.60 17.52 -37.29
C ARG A 48 10.87 17.94 -38.04
N ASN A 49 11.90 17.09 -38.03
CA ASN A 49 13.18 17.41 -38.66
C ASN A 49 13.05 17.54 -40.19
N GLN A 50 12.24 16.68 -40.82
CA GLN A 50 11.99 16.73 -42.26
C GLN A 50 11.17 17.97 -42.61
N PHE A 51 10.12 18.26 -41.84
CA PHE A 51 9.30 19.46 -42.02
C PHE A 51 10.15 20.74 -41.92
N VAL A 52 10.98 20.86 -40.89
CA VAL A 52 11.90 22.02 -40.70
C VAL A 52 12.93 22.11 -41.83
N ALA A 53 13.47 20.99 -42.30
CA ALA A 53 14.42 20.97 -43.42
C ALA A 53 13.77 21.48 -44.72
N ILE A 54 12.54 21.06 -45.02
CA ILE A 54 11.78 21.55 -46.18
C ILE A 54 11.47 23.05 -46.02
N CYS A 55 11.08 23.51 -44.83
CA CYS A 55 10.90 24.94 -44.55
C CYS A 55 12.18 25.74 -44.83
N LYS A 56 13.35 25.24 -44.44
CA LYS A 56 14.65 25.89 -44.71
C LYS A 56 14.91 26.03 -46.22
N LEU A 57 14.71 24.95 -46.98
CA LEU A 57 14.91 24.95 -48.43
C LEU A 57 13.97 25.93 -49.17
N LYS A 58 12.79 26.21 -48.62
CA LYS A 58 11.79 27.10 -49.22
C LYS A 58 11.92 28.57 -48.77
N THR A 59 12.30 28.82 -47.51
CA THR A 59 12.54 30.18 -46.97
C THR A 59 13.74 30.88 -47.59
N GLU A 60 14.72 30.13 -48.11
CA GLU A 60 15.85 30.66 -48.88
C GLU A 60 15.44 31.24 -50.27
N LYS A 61 14.19 31.04 -50.73
CA LYS A 61 13.74 31.39 -52.09
C LYS A 61 12.80 32.60 -52.21
N LYS A 62 11.94 32.93 -51.22
CA LYS A 62 11.06 34.13 -51.18
C LYS A 62 10.66 34.47 -49.71
N GLU A 63 10.48 35.76 -49.42
CA GLU A 63 10.38 36.48 -48.12
C GLU A 63 9.65 35.88 -46.88
N LYS A 64 10.21 36.26 -45.70
CA LYS A 64 9.58 36.75 -44.43
C LYS A 64 9.30 35.87 -43.21
N LEU A 65 9.46 34.54 -43.24
CA LEU A 65 9.34 33.73 -42.01
C LEU A 65 10.71 33.22 -41.54
N SER A 66 11.10 33.59 -40.32
CA SER A 66 12.36 33.12 -39.74
C SER A 66 12.25 31.66 -39.34
N LEU A 67 13.27 30.85 -39.66
CA LEU A 67 13.37 29.45 -39.20
C LEU A 67 13.28 29.34 -37.66
N ILE A 68 13.66 30.41 -36.95
CA ILE A 68 13.54 30.54 -35.50
C ILE A 68 12.07 30.62 -35.08
N GLU A 69 11.25 31.39 -35.79
CA GLU A 69 9.81 31.55 -35.53
C GLU A 69 9.07 30.22 -35.78
N ILE A 70 9.38 29.54 -36.88
CA ILE A 70 8.80 28.21 -37.19
C ILE A 70 9.11 27.22 -36.06
N ASN A 71 10.37 27.13 -35.61
CA ASN A 71 10.72 26.23 -34.52
C ASN A 71 10.05 26.60 -33.19
N ARG A 72 9.86 27.90 -32.94
CA ARG A 72 9.15 28.39 -31.77
C ARG A 72 7.67 27.99 -31.81
N VAL A 73 6.98 28.20 -32.93
CA VAL A 73 5.59 27.79 -33.12
C VAL A 73 5.45 26.27 -32.99
N LEU A 74 6.35 25.48 -33.59
CA LEU A 74 6.31 24.02 -33.45
C LEU A 74 6.46 23.55 -32.00
N ASN A 75 7.18 24.28 -31.15
CA ASN A 75 7.21 24.01 -29.72
C ASN A 75 5.86 24.34 -29.06
N TRP A 76 5.26 25.49 -29.37
CA TRP A 76 3.93 25.82 -28.86
C TRP A 76 2.88 24.77 -29.25
N ARG A 77 2.84 24.36 -30.53
CA ARG A 77 1.92 23.33 -31.02
C ARG A 77 2.14 21.99 -30.32
N LYS A 78 3.39 21.66 -29.98
CA LYS A 78 3.70 20.45 -29.20
C LYS A 78 3.12 20.54 -27.79
N ASP A 79 3.30 21.67 -27.10
CA ASP A 79 2.81 21.88 -25.73
C ASP A 79 1.27 21.94 -25.68
N GLU A 80 0.64 22.59 -26.68
CA GLU A 80 -0.80 22.66 -26.88
C GLU A 80 -1.40 21.27 -27.12
N LEU A 81 -0.83 20.51 -28.07
CA LEU A 81 -1.26 19.14 -28.36
C LEU A 81 -1.10 18.24 -27.13
N HIS A 82 0.00 18.39 -26.38
CA HIS A 82 0.22 17.65 -25.15
C HIS A 82 -0.82 17.97 -24.08
N THR A 83 -1.17 19.25 -23.91
CA THR A 83 -2.25 19.69 -23.01
C THR A 83 -3.58 19.00 -23.37
N LEU A 84 -3.94 19.00 -24.65
CA LEU A 84 -5.16 18.34 -25.12
C LEU A 84 -5.15 16.83 -24.86
N HIS A 85 -4.04 16.15 -25.12
CA HIS A 85 -3.92 14.72 -24.81
C HIS A 85 -4.09 14.44 -23.31
N LEU A 86 -3.43 15.22 -22.44
CA LEU A 86 -3.57 15.09 -21.00
C LEU A 86 -5.03 15.30 -20.55
N GLU A 87 -5.69 16.32 -21.08
CA GLU A 87 -7.10 16.59 -20.80
C GLU A 87 -7.98 15.40 -21.18
N ARG A 88 -7.74 14.79 -22.35
CA ARG A 88 -8.45 13.57 -22.76
C ARG A 88 -8.18 12.39 -21.83
N GLU A 89 -6.94 12.19 -21.38
CA GLU A 89 -6.61 11.11 -20.43
C GLU A 89 -7.30 11.31 -19.07
N TRP A 90 -7.39 12.56 -18.60
CA TRP A 90 -8.09 12.90 -17.37
C TRP A 90 -9.58 12.60 -17.47
N VAL A 91 -10.23 13.03 -18.57
CA VAL A 91 -11.65 12.76 -18.80
C VAL A 91 -11.93 11.28 -19.03
N ASP A 92 -11.06 10.56 -19.74
CA ASP A 92 -11.16 9.10 -19.87
C ASP A 92 -11.11 8.40 -18.50
N SER A 93 -10.22 8.84 -17.62
CA SER A 93 -10.13 8.33 -16.25
C SER A 93 -11.38 8.66 -15.43
N LEU A 94 -11.91 9.88 -15.54
CA LEU A 94 -13.16 10.28 -14.90
C LEU A 94 -14.31 9.35 -15.32
N LEU A 95 -14.49 9.14 -16.63
CA LEU A 95 -15.55 8.28 -17.17
C LEU A 95 -15.41 6.84 -16.69
N LYS A 96 -14.20 6.28 -16.69
CA LYS A 96 -13.93 4.92 -16.18
C LYS A 96 -14.20 4.79 -14.68
N MET A 97 -13.83 5.79 -13.89
CA MET A 97 -14.07 5.79 -12.45
C MET A 97 -15.56 5.90 -12.12
N ILE A 98 -16.32 6.74 -12.83
CA ILE A 98 -17.77 6.78 -12.73
C ILE A 98 -18.38 5.42 -13.12
N GLN A 99 -17.93 4.83 -14.22
CA GLN A 99 -18.40 3.51 -14.68
C GLN A 99 -18.15 2.40 -13.64
N SER A 100 -17.05 2.45 -12.88
CA SER A 100 -16.71 1.44 -11.87
C SER A 100 -17.76 1.34 -10.74
N VAL A 101 -18.50 2.42 -10.48
CA VAL A 101 -19.52 2.50 -9.42
C VAL A 101 -20.95 2.55 -9.96
N TYR A 102 -21.13 2.28 -11.25
CA TYR A 102 -22.44 2.29 -11.92
C TYR A 102 -23.47 1.36 -11.26
N GLN A 103 -23.02 0.27 -10.64
CA GLN A 103 -23.88 -0.65 -9.90
C GLN A 103 -24.47 -0.06 -8.60
N HIS A 104 -23.95 1.08 -8.13
CA HIS A 104 -24.38 1.75 -6.91
C HIS A 104 -25.11 3.06 -7.21
N ILE A 105 -24.62 3.82 -8.19
CA ILE A 105 -25.15 5.15 -8.56
C ILE A 105 -25.21 5.32 -10.06
N LYS A 106 -26.28 5.94 -10.56
CA LYS A 106 -26.43 6.31 -11.97
C LYS A 106 -25.99 7.75 -12.17
N VAL A 107 -25.12 8.00 -13.15
CA VAL A 107 -24.58 9.34 -13.43
C VAL A 107 -24.79 9.67 -14.90
N ASN A 108 -25.38 10.83 -15.17
CA ASN A 108 -25.54 11.32 -16.53
C ASN A 108 -24.22 11.88 -17.05
N VAL A 109 -23.54 11.08 -17.88
CA VAL A 109 -22.28 11.44 -18.56
C VAL A 109 -22.44 11.60 -20.08
N CYS A 110 -23.68 11.70 -20.58
CA CYS A 110 -23.96 11.61 -22.02
C CYS A 110 -23.26 12.69 -22.84
N GLU A 111 -23.26 13.94 -22.37
CA GLU A 111 -22.63 15.07 -23.08
C GLU A 111 -21.11 14.90 -23.15
N ILE A 112 -20.47 14.55 -22.02
CA ILE A 112 -19.03 14.32 -21.93
C ILE A 112 -18.62 13.14 -22.82
N LEU A 113 -19.37 12.03 -22.79
CA LEU A 113 -19.11 10.85 -23.62
C LEU A 113 -19.23 11.16 -25.10
N SER A 114 -20.30 11.88 -25.50
CA SER A 114 -20.50 12.30 -26.88
C SER A 114 -19.28 13.09 -27.37
N LYS A 115 -18.84 14.09 -26.59
CA LYS A 115 -17.67 14.91 -26.92
C LYS A 115 -16.34 14.14 -26.91
N HIS A 116 -16.19 13.18 -25.99
CA HIS A 116 -15.01 12.31 -25.89
C HIS A 116 -14.91 11.36 -27.10
N SER A 117 -16.04 10.89 -27.63
CA SER A 117 -16.10 9.93 -28.74
C SER A 117 -15.82 10.52 -30.13
N GLN A 118 -15.78 11.85 -30.26
CA GLN A 118 -15.54 12.52 -31.53
C GLN A 118 -14.13 12.23 -32.08
N ASP A 119 -14.04 12.01 -33.39
CA ASP A 119 -12.76 11.97 -34.10
C ASP A 119 -12.18 13.39 -34.16
N LEU A 120 -11.04 13.59 -33.50
CA LEU A 120 -10.32 14.86 -33.51
C LEU A 120 -9.52 15.05 -34.80
N GLY A 121 -9.21 13.97 -35.52
CA GLY A 121 -8.33 14.00 -36.68
C GLY A 121 -8.63 15.10 -37.71
N PRO A 122 -9.89 15.28 -38.15
CA PRO A 122 -10.27 16.31 -39.12
C PRO A 122 -10.54 17.70 -38.51
N GLN A 123 -10.47 17.86 -37.18
CA GLN A 123 -10.78 19.12 -36.51
C GLN A 123 -9.51 20.00 -36.43
N LYS A 124 -9.68 21.33 -36.47
CA LYS A 124 -8.56 22.28 -36.34
C LYS A 124 -8.16 22.41 -34.88
N LEU A 125 -6.87 22.57 -34.62
CA LEU A 125 -6.36 22.67 -33.24
C LEU A 125 -6.94 23.88 -32.50
N MET A 126 -7.07 25.03 -33.18
CA MET A 126 -7.63 26.25 -32.59
C MET A 126 -9.10 26.15 -32.16
N ASP A 127 -9.86 25.20 -32.72
CA ASP A 127 -11.27 24.99 -32.35
C ASP A 127 -11.40 24.21 -31.03
N MET A 128 -10.31 23.59 -30.57
CA MET A 128 -10.29 22.71 -29.40
C MET A 128 -9.66 23.34 -28.16
N LEU A 129 -8.70 24.25 -28.35
CA LEU A 129 -8.03 24.94 -27.26
C LEU A 129 -7.39 26.25 -27.72
N PRO A 130 -7.03 27.16 -26.78
CA PRO A 130 -6.29 28.37 -27.10
C PRO A 130 -4.95 28.04 -27.73
N VAL A 131 -4.73 28.53 -28.94
CA VAL A 131 -3.47 28.39 -29.67
C VAL A 131 -2.71 29.70 -29.67
N ARG A 132 -1.39 29.64 -29.44
CA ARG A 132 -0.52 30.82 -29.53
C ARG A 132 -0.29 31.17 -30.99
N THR A 133 -0.38 32.45 -31.33
CA THR A 133 -0.01 32.96 -32.67
C THR A 133 1.11 34.00 -32.56
N LEU A 134 1.81 34.25 -33.66
CA LEU A 134 2.92 35.22 -33.67
C LEU A 134 2.46 36.67 -33.49
N ASN A 135 1.19 36.98 -33.81
CA ASN A 135 0.63 38.34 -33.79
C ASN A 135 -0.26 38.63 -32.57
N SER A 136 -0.63 37.62 -31.77
CA SER A 136 -1.51 37.79 -30.61
C SER A 136 -0.75 38.30 -29.39
N SER A 137 -1.09 39.50 -28.92
CA SER A 137 -0.71 40.00 -27.60
C SER A 137 -1.59 39.37 -26.52
N ASN A 138 -1.32 38.12 -26.12
CA ASN A 138 -1.88 37.47 -24.91
C ASN A 138 -3.39 37.71 -24.62
N GLU A 139 -4.24 37.92 -25.61
CA GLU A 139 -5.69 37.97 -25.41
C GLU A 139 -6.19 36.53 -25.43
N PHE A 140 -6.44 36.03 -24.22
CA PHE A 140 -6.98 34.71 -23.96
C PHE A 140 -8.33 34.57 -24.66
N THR A 141 -8.41 33.64 -25.61
CA THR A 141 -9.67 33.19 -26.23
C THR A 141 -10.60 32.60 -25.16
N GLU A 142 -11.92 32.79 -25.32
CA GLU A 142 -13.01 32.37 -24.42
C GLU A 142 -13.10 30.85 -24.13
N LEU A 143 -12.24 30.02 -24.72
CA LEU A 143 -12.29 28.56 -24.60
C LEU A 143 -11.17 28.07 -23.67
N ASP A 144 -11.47 27.77 -22.41
CA ASP A 144 -10.45 27.33 -21.43
C ASP A 144 -10.07 25.83 -21.58
N SER A 145 -10.91 25.01 -22.21
CA SER A 145 -10.73 23.55 -22.28
C SER A 145 -11.54 22.93 -23.44
N TYR A 146 -11.05 21.85 -24.05
CA TYR A 146 -11.79 21.13 -25.09
C TYR A 146 -13.12 20.62 -24.56
N TYR A 147 -13.20 20.12 -23.34
CA TYR A 147 -14.45 19.60 -22.78
C TYR A 147 -15.41 20.68 -22.25
N ASN A 148 -14.93 21.90 -22.00
CA ASN A 148 -15.68 22.99 -21.36
C ASN A 148 -16.20 22.59 -19.96
N LEU A 149 -15.39 21.85 -19.20
CA LEU A 149 -15.67 21.49 -17.82
C LEU A 149 -15.22 22.62 -16.88
N SER A 150 -15.87 22.75 -15.73
CA SER A 150 -15.41 23.67 -14.69
C SER A 150 -14.02 23.28 -14.15
N ASP A 151 -13.32 24.25 -13.56
CA ASP A 151 -12.01 24.01 -12.94
C ASP A 151 -12.06 22.91 -11.85
N ASP A 152 -13.18 22.82 -11.12
CA ASP A 152 -13.39 21.81 -10.09
C ASP A 152 -13.50 20.40 -10.72
N LEU A 153 -14.30 20.25 -11.77
CA LEU A 153 -14.43 18.98 -12.50
C LEU A 153 -13.10 18.57 -13.15
N MET A 154 -12.35 19.54 -13.68
CA MET A 154 -11.02 19.28 -14.24
C MET A 154 -10.02 18.87 -13.15
N THR A 155 -10.13 19.44 -11.96
CA THR A 155 -9.33 19.07 -10.79
C THR A 155 -9.68 17.66 -10.32
N MET A 156 -10.96 17.32 -10.24
CA MET A 156 -11.42 15.96 -9.99
C MET A 156 -10.86 14.98 -11.02
N ALA A 157 -10.99 15.26 -12.32
CA ALA A 157 -10.50 14.39 -13.39
C ALA A 157 -8.98 14.14 -13.31
N LYS A 158 -8.19 15.18 -13.02
CA LYS A 158 -6.74 15.08 -12.75
C LYS A 158 -6.44 14.17 -11.55
N CYS A 159 -7.16 14.36 -10.45
CA CYS A 159 -7.00 13.55 -9.24
C CYS A 159 -7.37 12.09 -9.48
N LEU A 160 -8.51 11.83 -10.11
CA LEU A 160 -8.95 10.48 -10.50
C LEU A 160 -7.91 9.82 -11.40
N ASN A 161 -7.41 10.52 -12.43
CA ASN A 161 -6.32 10.02 -13.27
C ASN A 161 -5.09 9.64 -12.44
N THR A 162 -4.71 10.47 -11.46
CA THR A 162 -3.53 10.20 -10.61
C THR A 162 -3.69 8.96 -9.74
N PHE A 163 -4.88 8.76 -9.15
CA PHE A 163 -5.11 7.74 -8.12
C PHE A 163 -5.93 6.52 -8.59
N ARG A 164 -6.38 6.46 -9.86
CA ARG A 164 -7.22 5.37 -10.40
C ARG A 164 -6.67 3.95 -10.22
N ILE A 165 -5.35 3.80 -10.08
CA ILE A 165 -4.68 2.51 -9.88
C ILE A 165 -4.37 2.21 -8.41
N SER A 166 -4.63 3.14 -7.49
CA SER A 166 -4.45 2.91 -6.05
C SER A 166 -5.60 2.07 -5.52
N HIS A 167 -5.26 0.99 -4.83
CA HIS A 167 -6.24 0.13 -4.16
C HIS A 167 -6.97 0.87 -3.02
N ILE A 168 -6.25 1.67 -2.22
CA ILE A 168 -6.85 2.44 -1.12
C ILE A 168 -7.84 3.47 -1.68
N PHE A 169 -7.45 4.20 -2.74
CA PHE A 169 -8.31 5.21 -3.33
C PHE A 169 -9.57 4.58 -3.96
N THR A 170 -9.42 3.51 -4.73
CA THR A 170 -10.57 2.80 -5.34
C THR A 170 -11.50 2.18 -4.29
N THR A 171 -10.94 1.65 -3.19
CA THR A 171 -11.75 1.17 -2.06
C THR A 171 -12.53 2.29 -1.37
N CYS A 172 -11.92 3.47 -1.17
CA CYS A 172 -12.62 4.65 -0.69
C CYS A 172 -13.75 5.06 -1.64
N TRP A 173 -13.46 5.10 -2.95
CA TRP A 173 -14.41 5.49 -4.00
C TRP A 173 -15.65 4.59 -4.00
N GLU A 174 -15.46 3.27 -3.99
CA GLU A 174 -16.56 2.30 -3.92
C GLU A 174 -17.35 2.40 -2.61
N ARG A 175 -16.67 2.65 -1.48
CA ARG A 175 -17.34 2.78 -0.17
C ARG A 175 -18.21 4.03 -0.11
N GLU A 176 -17.69 5.17 -0.55
CA GLU A 176 -18.47 6.41 -0.57
C GLU A 176 -19.63 6.32 -1.57
N ALA A 177 -19.46 5.66 -2.72
CA ALA A 177 -20.55 5.43 -3.67
C ALA A 177 -21.67 4.56 -3.09
N ARG A 178 -21.32 3.48 -2.38
CA ARG A 178 -22.30 2.67 -1.63
C ARG A 178 -23.00 3.48 -0.54
N GLY A 179 -22.23 4.24 0.24
CA GLY A 179 -22.78 5.10 1.27
C GLY A 179 -23.72 6.16 0.71
N LEU A 180 -23.44 6.72 -0.47
CA LEU A 180 -24.32 7.65 -1.16
C LEU A 180 -25.62 6.95 -1.60
N ALA A 181 -25.53 5.78 -2.22
CA ALA A 181 -26.68 4.97 -2.62
C ALA A 181 -27.60 4.60 -1.44
N ASP A 182 -27.02 4.33 -0.26
CA ASP A 182 -27.78 4.03 0.95
C ASP A 182 -28.46 5.25 1.59
N ARG A 183 -27.91 6.46 1.38
CA ARG A 183 -28.54 7.72 1.82
C ARG A 183 -29.69 8.16 0.91
N CYS A 184 -29.71 7.70 -0.35
CA CYS A 184 -30.78 7.99 -1.27
C CYS A 184 -32.08 7.26 -0.86
N PRO A 185 -33.24 7.95 -0.87
CA PRO A 185 -34.51 7.30 -0.59
C PRO A 185 -34.76 6.20 -1.62
N LYS A 186 -34.84 4.95 -1.17
CA LYS A 186 -35.40 3.85 -1.97
C LYS A 186 -36.91 4.01 -1.88
N GLU A 187 -37.54 4.63 -2.88
CA GLU A 187 -39.00 4.64 -2.93
C GLU A 187 -39.48 3.18 -2.91
N SER A 188 -40.33 2.89 -1.93
CA SER A 188 -40.87 1.56 -1.64
C SER A 188 -41.46 0.94 -2.89
N THR A 189 -41.02 -0.28 -3.20
CA THR A 189 -41.60 -1.18 -4.19
C THR A 189 -43.11 -1.32 -4.00
N GLU A 190 -43.89 -0.61 -4.80
CA GLU A 190 -45.19 -1.06 -5.30
C GLU A 190 -45.31 -0.65 -6.77
N GLU A 191 -45.19 -1.65 -7.63
CA GLU A 191 -45.83 -1.73 -8.95
C GLU A 191 -45.82 -0.46 -9.81
N ASN A 192 -44.65 -0.01 -10.27
CA ASN A 192 -44.52 0.61 -11.59
C ASN A 192 -43.10 0.43 -12.11
N ASN A 193 -43.00 -0.30 -13.21
CA ASN A 193 -41.76 -0.72 -13.86
C ASN A 193 -41.25 0.37 -14.81
N ASP A 194 -41.06 1.59 -14.28
CA ASP A 194 -40.33 2.68 -14.95
C ASP A 194 -39.56 3.44 -13.86
N GLY A 195 -38.32 3.01 -13.65
CA GLY A 195 -37.47 3.43 -12.54
C GLY A 195 -37.08 4.90 -12.62
N ASN A 196 -37.55 5.69 -11.67
CA ASN A 196 -36.82 6.88 -11.25
C ASN A 196 -35.66 6.44 -10.34
N ASP A 197 -34.68 5.74 -10.92
CA ASP A 197 -33.34 5.67 -10.36
C ASP A 197 -32.81 7.10 -10.35
N LEU A 198 -32.62 7.69 -9.16
CA LEU A 198 -31.98 9.01 -8.99
C LEU A 198 -30.69 9.06 -9.83
N GLU A 199 -30.70 9.88 -10.87
CA GLU A 199 -29.58 10.05 -11.80
C GLU A 199 -28.85 11.34 -11.44
N PHE A 200 -27.57 11.21 -11.07
CA PHE A 200 -26.73 12.32 -10.65
C PHE A 200 -26.09 13.03 -11.85
N THR A 201 -25.86 14.33 -11.72
CA THR A 201 -24.99 15.07 -12.64
C THR A 201 -23.51 14.88 -12.27
N VAL A 202 -22.61 15.23 -13.18
CA VAL A 202 -21.16 15.10 -12.93
C VAL A 202 -20.70 16.12 -11.87
N GLU A 203 -21.36 17.27 -11.81
CA GLU A 203 -21.18 18.30 -10.78
C GLU A 203 -21.57 17.77 -9.40
N GLU A 204 -22.70 17.09 -9.27
CA GLU A 204 -23.12 16.48 -8.01
C GLU A 204 -22.13 15.39 -7.56
N ILE A 205 -21.56 14.63 -8.50
CA ILE A 205 -20.52 13.63 -8.19
C ILE A 205 -19.25 14.26 -7.62
N ASN A 206 -18.88 15.46 -8.04
CA ASN A 206 -17.75 16.16 -7.47
C ASN A 206 -17.92 16.42 -5.96
N ASP A 207 -19.13 16.83 -5.57
CA ASP A 207 -19.41 17.28 -4.20
C ASP A 207 -19.86 16.14 -3.29
N GLU A 208 -20.74 15.25 -3.77
CA GLU A 208 -21.37 14.20 -2.97
C GLU A 208 -20.57 12.89 -2.90
N LEU A 209 -19.64 12.68 -3.85
CA LEU A 209 -18.83 11.46 -3.94
C LEU A 209 -17.33 11.73 -3.89
N PHE A 210 -16.81 12.52 -4.83
CA PHE A 210 -15.37 12.73 -4.97
C PHE A 210 -14.77 13.45 -3.78
N SER A 211 -15.35 14.56 -3.34
CA SER A 211 -14.84 15.34 -2.22
C SER A 211 -14.77 14.53 -0.91
N PRO A 212 -15.83 13.81 -0.47
CA PRO A 212 -15.77 12.90 0.68
C PRO A 212 -14.74 11.77 0.51
N CYS A 213 -14.69 11.15 -0.67
CA CYS A 213 -13.74 10.08 -0.98
C CYS A 213 -12.29 10.58 -0.86
N PHE A 214 -12.00 11.74 -1.44
CA PHE A 214 -10.66 12.32 -1.45
C PHE A 214 -10.19 12.68 -0.04
N GLU A 215 -11.04 13.32 0.77
CA GLU A 215 -10.71 13.67 2.16
C GLU A 215 -10.54 12.42 3.05
N ASN A 216 -11.38 11.40 2.85
CA ASN A 216 -11.22 10.12 3.54
C ASN A 216 -9.90 9.41 3.15
N CYS A 217 -9.57 9.36 1.86
CA CYS A 217 -8.31 8.79 1.38
C CYS A 217 -7.10 9.55 1.94
N LYS A 218 -7.17 10.88 1.99
CA LYS A 218 -6.14 11.74 2.57
C LYS A 218 -5.98 11.53 4.07
N ARG A 219 -7.07 11.34 4.80
CA ARG A 219 -7.06 10.95 6.22
C ARG A 219 -6.33 9.62 6.42
N ILE A 220 -6.73 8.58 5.68
CA ILE A 220 -6.09 7.25 5.76
C ILE A 220 -4.59 7.36 5.44
N TYR A 221 -4.21 8.09 4.38
CA TYR A 221 -2.82 8.34 4.05
C TYR A 221 -2.04 9.00 5.21
N ASN A 222 -2.60 10.03 5.84
CA ASN A 222 -1.97 10.72 6.96
C ASN A 222 -1.84 9.83 8.21
N ASP A 223 -2.84 8.99 8.47
CA ASP A 223 -2.85 8.03 9.57
C ASP A 223 -1.83 6.92 9.34
N ILE A 224 -1.71 6.40 8.12
CA ILE A 224 -0.66 5.45 7.74
C ILE A 224 0.71 6.10 7.92
N LYS A 225 0.92 7.29 7.34
CA LYS A 225 2.19 8.01 7.44
C LYS A 225 2.61 8.25 8.89
N SER A 226 1.69 8.70 9.74
CA SER A 226 1.96 8.95 11.17
C SER A 226 2.01 7.68 12.03
N GLY A 227 1.54 6.54 11.51
CA GLY A 227 1.40 5.30 12.29
C GLY A 227 0.20 5.32 13.24
N ASN A 228 -0.70 6.28 13.08
CA ASN A 228 -1.95 6.38 13.84
C ASN A 228 -3.09 5.56 13.24
N VAL A 229 -2.91 4.99 12.05
CA VAL A 229 -3.87 4.08 11.43
C VAL A 229 -4.19 2.92 12.37
N THR A 230 -5.47 2.61 12.52
CA THR A 230 -5.92 1.51 13.38
C THR A 230 -5.78 0.18 12.65
N PHE A 231 -5.69 -0.92 13.40
CA PHE A 231 -5.68 -2.25 12.82
C PHE A 231 -6.96 -2.58 12.06
N GLU A 232 -8.11 -2.01 12.46
CA GLU A 232 -9.35 -2.10 11.70
C GLU A 232 -9.20 -1.57 10.27
N VAL A 233 -8.61 -0.38 10.13
CA VAL A 233 -8.38 0.23 8.81
C VAL A 233 -7.34 -0.57 8.01
N VAL A 234 -6.33 -1.16 8.68
CA VAL A 234 -5.39 -2.07 8.02
C VAL A 234 -6.10 -3.33 7.51
N ASP A 235 -6.97 -3.95 8.30
CA ASP A 235 -7.76 -5.11 7.87
C ASP A 235 -8.75 -4.77 6.76
N GLU A 236 -9.32 -3.57 6.76
CA GLU A 236 -10.30 -3.16 5.74
C GLU A 236 -9.61 -2.85 4.41
N PHE A 237 -8.57 -2.03 4.43
CA PHE A 237 -7.94 -1.48 3.22
C PHE A 237 -6.67 -2.21 2.76
N LEU A 238 -6.02 -2.97 3.65
CA LEU A 238 -4.69 -3.52 3.38
C LEU A 238 -4.61 -5.05 3.47
N LYS A 239 -5.71 -5.73 3.81
CA LYS A 239 -5.79 -7.20 3.89
C LYS A 239 -5.30 -7.90 2.62
N ASP A 240 -5.58 -7.32 1.44
CA ASP A 240 -5.27 -7.93 0.15
C ASP A 240 -3.75 -7.93 -0.11
N PHE A 241 -2.99 -7.08 0.58
CA PHE A 241 -1.53 -7.03 0.46
C PHE A 241 -0.79 -8.01 1.36
N LYS A 242 -1.51 -8.87 2.10
CA LYS A 242 -0.86 -9.94 2.88
C LYS A 242 0.03 -10.79 1.97
N ASP A 243 1.28 -10.94 2.38
CA ASP A 243 2.35 -11.64 1.63
C ASP A 243 2.76 -10.98 0.30
N ARG A 244 2.26 -9.76 0.00
CA ARG A 244 2.56 -8.96 -1.20
C ARG A 244 3.11 -7.57 -0.85
N TYR A 245 4.08 -7.52 0.06
CA TYR A 245 4.59 -6.26 0.63
C TYR A 245 5.30 -5.33 -0.36
N GLN A 246 5.81 -5.86 -1.49
CA GLN A 246 6.34 -5.02 -2.57
C GLN A 246 5.24 -4.27 -3.32
N GLU A 247 4.05 -4.86 -3.45
CA GLU A 247 2.88 -4.18 -4.01
C GLU A 247 2.36 -3.12 -3.04
N LEU A 248 2.39 -3.40 -1.73
CA LEU A 248 2.04 -2.42 -0.69
C LEU A 248 2.98 -1.19 -0.69
N GLU A 249 4.28 -1.42 -0.90
CA GLU A 249 5.24 -0.32 -1.03
C GLU A 249 4.90 0.58 -2.23
N LYS A 250 4.58 -0.03 -3.39
CA LYS A 250 4.12 0.71 -4.58
C LYS A 250 2.82 1.46 -4.32
N GLU A 251 1.86 0.84 -3.63
CA GLU A 251 0.60 1.47 -3.23
C GLU A 251 0.85 2.76 -2.42
N PHE A 252 1.74 2.73 -1.43
CA PHE A 252 2.07 3.93 -0.67
C PHE A 252 2.85 4.97 -1.47
N GLN A 253 3.66 4.55 -2.45
CA GLN A 253 4.32 5.48 -3.39
C GLN A 253 3.30 6.20 -4.27
N LEU A 254 2.26 5.51 -4.75
CA LEU A 254 1.18 6.09 -5.54
C LEU A 254 0.42 7.18 -4.78
N LEU A 255 0.29 7.04 -3.45
CA LEU A 255 -0.41 8.00 -2.60
C LEU A 255 0.45 9.19 -2.13
N CYS A 256 1.77 9.15 -2.31
CA CYS A 256 2.67 10.22 -1.88
C CYS A 256 2.32 11.63 -2.40
N PRO A 257 1.76 11.82 -3.62
CA PRO A 257 1.28 13.12 -4.08
C PRO A 257 0.26 13.79 -3.13
N LEU A 258 -0.52 13.01 -2.35
CA LEU A 258 -1.44 13.55 -1.34
C LEU A 258 -0.73 14.33 -0.23
N GLY A 259 0.53 13.99 0.07
CA GLY A 259 1.34 14.65 1.09
C GLY A 259 2.23 15.78 0.56
N GLY A 260 2.06 16.21 -0.70
CA GLY A 260 2.92 17.19 -1.35
C GLY A 260 4.35 16.66 -1.52
N LYS A 261 5.35 17.35 -0.95
CA LYS A 261 6.78 16.97 -1.02
C LYS A 261 7.16 15.92 0.03
N SER A 262 6.43 14.81 0.09
CA SER A 262 6.81 13.68 0.93
C SER A 262 8.02 12.97 0.32
N ASP A 263 9.08 12.73 1.10
CA ASP A 263 10.30 12.06 0.64
C ASP A 263 10.20 10.52 0.65
N GLY A 264 9.03 9.98 1.00
CA GLY A 264 8.73 8.54 0.97
C GLY A 264 9.48 7.69 1.99
N LYS A 265 10.33 8.29 2.86
CA LYS A 265 11.20 7.52 3.77
C LYS A 265 10.44 6.65 4.77
N TRP A 266 9.25 7.10 5.18
CA TRP A 266 8.39 6.41 6.14
C TRP A 266 7.77 5.11 5.59
N ILE A 267 7.74 4.92 4.27
CA ILE A 267 7.03 3.81 3.60
C ILE A 267 7.58 2.47 4.06
N SER A 268 8.90 2.29 4.01
CA SER A 268 9.55 1.03 4.40
C SER A 268 9.25 0.64 5.85
N ASP A 269 9.24 1.61 6.77
CA ASP A 269 8.91 1.39 8.18
C ASP A 269 7.46 0.94 8.35
N ARG A 270 6.51 1.57 7.64
CA ARG A 270 5.09 1.20 7.72
C ARG A 270 4.81 -0.15 7.09
N VAL A 271 5.39 -0.45 5.93
CA VAL A 271 5.29 -1.77 5.29
C VAL A 271 5.78 -2.85 6.25
N ARG A 272 6.94 -2.64 6.89
CA ARG A 272 7.47 -3.56 7.90
C ARG A 272 6.50 -3.71 9.08
N GLN A 273 5.93 -2.63 9.61
CA GLN A 273 4.96 -2.73 10.72
C GLN A 273 3.70 -3.53 10.33
N ILE A 274 3.17 -3.33 9.12
CA ILE A 274 2.00 -4.05 8.60
C ILE A 274 2.31 -5.52 8.37
N GLU A 275 3.50 -5.84 7.84
CA GLU A 275 3.97 -7.23 7.76
C GLU A 275 4.04 -7.88 9.14
N GLN A 276 4.59 -7.16 10.13
CA GLN A 276 4.67 -7.67 11.49
C GLN A 276 3.29 -7.93 12.09
N TYR A 277 2.32 -7.04 11.82
CA TYR A 277 0.92 -7.20 12.18
C TYR A 277 0.30 -8.46 11.58
N HIS A 278 0.42 -8.66 10.26
CA HIS A 278 -0.12 -9.83 9.56
C HIS A 278 0.44 -11.17 10.08
N GLN A 279 1.64 -11.15 10.66
CA GLN A 279 2.35 -12.30 11.19
C GLN A 279 2.20 -12.47 12.72
N LEU A 280 1.29 -11.75 13.39
CA LEU A 280 1.18 -11.75 14.86
C LEU A 280 0.68 -13.09 15.46
N ASP A 281 -0.07 -13.91 14.71
CA ASP A 281 -0.77 -15.10 15.22
C ASP A 281 0.13 -16.14 15.91
N VAL A 282 1.33 -16.40 15.35
CA VAL A 282 2.25 -17.44 15.86
C VAL A 282 2.83 -17.08 17.23
N ALA A 283 3.06 -15.80 17.50
CA ALA A 283 3.70 -15.36 18.74
C ALA A 283 2.76 -15.44 19.96
N PHE A 284 1.44 -15.44 19.76
CA PHE A 284 0.47 -15.37 20.85
C PHE A 284 0.42 -16.63 21.71
N ARG A 285 0.57 -17.82 21.12
CA ARG A 285 0.59 -19.08 21.88
C ARG A 285 1.75 -19.12 22.88
N SER A 286 2.94 -18.76 22.41
CA SER A 286 4.14 -18.66 23.25
C SER A 286 3.99 -17.55 24.29
N ALA A 287 3.44 -16.39 23.90
CA ALA A 287 3.25 -15.25 24.80
C ALA A 287 2.42 -15.63 26.04
N LYS A 288 1.34 -16.40 25.84
CA LYS A 288 0.43 -16.80 26.91
C LYS A 288 1.11 -17.70 27.93
N VAL A 289 1.86 -18.70 27.47
CA VAL A 289 2.61 -19.61 28.35
C VAL A 289 3.67 -18.86 29.16
N ILE A 290 4.39 -17.93 28.53
CA ILE A 290 5.38 -17.09 29.22
C ILE A 290 4.73 -16.19 30.27
N PHE A 291 3.55 -15.63 29.99
CA PHE A 291 2.83 -14.81 30.94
C PHE A 291 2.29 -15.59 32.14
N ASP A 292 1.78 -16.80 31.91
CA ASP A 292 1.37 -17.69 33.00
C ASP A 292 2.56 -18.07 33.88
N LEU A 293 3.74 -18.29 33.28
CA LEU A 293 5.00 -18.52 34.02
C LEU A 293 5.45 -17.29 34.81
N LYS A 294 5.39 -16.09 34.21
CA LYS A 294 5.65 -14.83 34.93
C LYS A 294 4.81 -14.75 36.21
N ARG A 295 3.50 -15.05 36.11
CA ARG A 295 2.59 -15.04 37.27
C ARG A 295 2.93 -16.11 38.29
N PHE A 296 3.24 -17.32 37.83
CA PHE A 296 3.61 -18.45 38.69
C PHE A 296 4.90 -18.17 39.47
N LEU A 297 5.95 -17.72 38.77
CA LEU A 297 7.28 -17.42 39.32
C LEU A 297 7.34 -16.05 40.00
N LYS A 298 6.22 -15.33 40.06
CA LYS A 298 6.07 -14.01 40.71
C LYS A 298 7.10 -12.96 40.25
N LEU A 299 7.43 -12.97 38.96
CA LEU A 299 8.37 -12.01 38.38
C LEU A 299 7.74 -10.61 38.31
N THR A 300 8.44 -9.62 38.84
CA THR A 300 8.01 -8.21 38.98
C THR A 300 8.73 -7.26 38.02
N GLY A 301 9.72 -7.74 37.26
CA GLY A 301 10.42 -6.94 36.26
C GLY A 301 9.56 -6.49 35.07
N ASN A 302 10.19 -5.87 34.07
CA ASN A 302 9.48 -5.30 32.92
C ASN A 302 9.06 -6.37 31.89
N PHE A 303 7.74 -6.58 31.76
CA PHE A 303 7.10 -7.45 30.75
C PHE A 303 6.13 -6.68 29.84
N ARG A 304 6.24 -5.34 29.76
CA ARG A 304 5.28 -4.49 29.06
C ARG A 304 5.06 -4.87 27.59
N THR A 305 6.12 -5.24 26.88
CA THR A 305 6.02 -5.64 25.46
C THR A 305 5.30 -6.97 25.28
N LEU A 306 5.47 -7.92 26.20
CA LEU A 306 4.72 -9.17 26.25
C LEU A 306 3.24 -8.92 26.55
N GLU A 307 2.96 -8.07 27.53
CA GLU A 307 1.58 -7.66 27.88
C GLU A 307 0.89 -6.96 26.70
N THR A 308 1.63 -6.12 25.98
CA THR A 308 1.16 -5.49 24.73
C THR A 308 0.80 -6.56 23.70
N LEU A 309 1.64 -7.57 23.49
CA LEU A 309 1.33 -8.69 22.58
C LEU A 309 0.12 -9.52 23.05
N LEU A 310 -0.09 -9.70 24.35
CA LEU A 310 -1.25 -10.45 24.87
C LEU A 310 -2.56 -9.70 24.76
N GLN A 311 -2.53 -8.37 24.90
CA GLN A 311 -3.67 -7.53 24.59
C GLN A 311 -4.15 -7.72 23.14
N PHE A 312 -3.24 -8.08 22.24
CA PHE A 312 -3.60 -8.36 20.84
C PHE A 312 -4.36 -9.69 20.69
N ALA A 313 -4.13 -10.66 21.59
CA ALA A 313 -4.71 -11.99 21.51
C ALA A 313 -6.07 -12.13 22.26
N ASP A 314 -6.23 -11.45 23.40
CA ASP A 314 -7.33 -11.74 24.33
C ASP A 314 -8.63 -10.96 24.05
N ASN A 315 -8.61 -9.85 23.30
CA ASN A 315 -9.79 -9.01 23.04
C ASN A 315 -9.87 -8.54 21.57
N PHE A 316 -10.22 -9.45 20.66
CA PHE A 316 -10.13 -9.22 19.21
C PHE A 316 -10.90 -7.99 18.70
N GLU A 317 -12.08 -7.67 19.24
CA GLU A 317 -12.88 -6.51 18.81
C GLU A 317 -12.32 -5.16 19.30
N ASN A 318 -11.97 -5.05 20.59
CA ASN A 318 -11.34 -3.83 21.13
C ASN A 318 -9.91 -3.64 20.61
N PHE A 319 -9.24 -4.74 20.25
CA PHE A 319 -7.86 -4.71 19.75
C PHE A 319 -7.75 -3.96 18.42
N LYS A 320 -8.73 -4.11 17.52
CA LYS A 320 -8.70 -3.47 16.20
C LYS A 320 -8.63 -1.94 16.24
N GLN A 321 -8.99 -1.34 17.37
CA GLN A 321 -8.90 0.10 17.62
C GLN A 321 -7.47 0.58 17.98
N ASN A 322 -6.54 -0.33 18.27
CA ASN A 322 -5.14 0.04 18.50
C ASN A 322 -4.48 0.55 17.22
N ARG A 323 -3.51 1.44 17.41
CA ARG A 323 -2.76 2.08 16.33
C ARG A 323 -1.59 1.22 15.88
N LEU A 324 -1.25 1.30 14.60
CA LEU A 324 -0.10 0.60 14.01
C LEU A 324 1.23 0.94 14.71
N SER A 325 1.36 2.17 15.21
CA SER A 325 2.50 2.63 16.03
C SER A 325 2.73 1.82 17.31
N CYS A 326 1.74 1.06 17.80
CA CYS A 326 1.92 0.11 18.91
C CYS A 326 2.92 -1.01 18.57
N ILE A 327 3.13 -1.32 17.28
CA ILE A 327 4.16 -2.26 16.81
C ILE A 327 5.51 -1.55 16.77
N SER A 328 6.07 -1.28 17.94
CA SER A 328 7.40 -0.72 18.10
C SER A 328 8.50 -1.76 17.80
N GLU A 329 9.73 -1.32 17.58
CA GLU A 329 10.87 -2.25 17.44
C GLU A 329 11.03 -3.18 18.64
N GLU A 330 10.68 -2.73 19.84
CA GLU A 330 10.73 -3.56 21.05
C GLU A 330 9.69 -4.68 21.00
N VAL A 331 8.45 -4.37 20.56
CA VAL A 331 7.39 -5.38 20.38
C VAL A 331 7.79 -6.38 19.29
N VAL A 332 8.43 -5.93 18.21
CA VAL A 332 8.96 -6.82 17.16
C VAL A 332 10.08 -7.72 17.69
N LYS A 333 10.99 -7.20 18.51
CA LYS A 333 12.04 -8.00 19.18
C LYS A 333 11.43 -9.05 20.10
N THR A 334 10.45 -8.68 20.93
CA THR A 334 9.70 -9.60 21.80
C THR A 334 9.01 -10.69 20.98
N LYS A 335 8.30 -10.30 19.90
CA LYS A 335 7.67 -11.25 18.98
C LYS A 335 8.68 -12.24 18.40
N LYS A 336 9.83 -11.76 17.91
CA LYS A 336 10.88 -12.63 17.33
C LYS A 336 11.37 -13.67 18.33
N LEU A 337 11.64 -13.27 19.57
CA LEU A 337 12.05 -14.20 20.64
C LEU A 337 10.97 -15.24 20.96
N LEU A 338 9.69 -14.85 20.89
CA LEU A 338 8.57 -15.77 21.08
C LEU A 338 8.36 -16.71 19.89
N SER A 339 8.65 -16.25 18.67
CA SER A 339 8.60 -17.06 17.44
C SER A 339 9.74 -18.08 17.33
N GLU A 340 10.85 -17.89 18.04
CA GLU A 340 11.91 -18.90 18.18
C GLU A 340 11.48 -20.08 19.08
N MET A 341 10.40 -19.94 19.84
CA MET A 341 9.84 -21.03 20.63
C MET A 341 9.04 -21.99 19.75
N ASN A 342 9.39 -23.27 19.77
CA ASN A 342 8.66 -24.33 19.08
C ASN A 342 7.69 -25.03 20.05
N GLU A 343 6.91 -25.99 19.56
CA GLU A 343 5.93 -26.72 20.38
C GLU A 343 6.57 -27.46 21.56
N ASN A 344 7.79 -28.00 21.41
CA ASN A 344 8.51 -28.68 22.49
C ASN A 344 8.92 -27.72 23.61
N HIS A 345 9.40 -26.52 23.24
CA HIS A 345 9.69 -25.44 24.19
C HIS A 345 8.44 -25.10 25.00
N THR A 346 7.32 -24.90 24.30
CA THR A 346 6.04 -24.55 24.91
C THR A 346 5.50 -25.69 25.80
N ALA A 347 5.62 -26.96 25.37
CA ALA A 347 5.21 -28.12 26.15
C ALA A 347 6.05 -28.28 27.44
N CYS A 348 7.37 -28.08 27.35
CA CYS A 348 8.29 -28.11 28.48
C CYS A 348 7.91 -27.08 29.56
N LEU A 349 7.56 -25.85 29.14
CA LEU A 349 7.09 -24.78 30.02
C LEU A 349 5.69 -25.03 30.59
N MET A 350 4.78 -25.57 29.77
CA MET A 350 3.46 -25.96 30.23
C MET A 350 3.52 -27.05 31.30
N GLU A 351 4.47 -27.99 31.21
CA GLU A 351 4.61 -29.03 32.23
C GLU A 351 5.07 -28.44 33.57
N ALA A 352 6.01 -27.49 33.55
CA ALA A 352 6.36 -26.72 34.75
C ALA A 352 5.14 -26.01 35.36
N LEU A 353 4.27 -25.43 34.54
CA LEU A 353 3.01 -24.80 34.98
C LEU A 353 1.95 -25.78 35.48
N LYS A 354 1.95 -27.04 35.05
CA LYS A 354 1.04 -28.05 35.61
C LYS A 354 1.51 -28.53 36.98
N ARG A 355 2.82 -28.50 37.21
CA ARG A 355 3.49 -29.09 38.40
C ARG A 355 3.99 -28.01 39.36
N LYS A 356 3.20 -26.97 39.57
CA LYS A 356 3.54 -25.82 40.42
C LYS A 356 3.90 -26.22 41.85
N GLU A 357 3.13 -27.14 42.43
CA GLU A 357 3.35 -27.62 43.80
C GLU A 357 4.69 -28.32 43.95
N PHE A 358 5.09 -29.12 42.96
CA PHE A 358 6.39 -29.76 42.94
C PHE A 358 7.53 -28.75 42.80
N PHE A 359 7.38 -27.74 41.92
CA PHE A 359 8.36 -26.65 41.82
C PHE A 359 8.56 -25.92 43.16
N ILE A 360 7.47 -25.60 43.85
CA ILE A 360 7.51 -24.96 45.16
C ILE A 360 8.20 -25.87 46.17
N TRP A 361 7.82 -27.16 46.21
CA TRP A 361 8.44 -28.14 47.11
C TRP A 361 9.95 -28.29 46.85
N VAL A 362 10.38 -28.38 45.60
CA VAL A 362 11.82 -28.48 45.26
C VAL A 362 12.58 -27.24 45.74
N GLN A 363 12.02 -26.04 45.56
CA GLN A 363 12.66 -24.80 46.04
C GLN A 363 12.69 -24.69 47.57
N GLU A 364 11.70 -25.27 48.27
CA GLU A 364 11.65 -25.30 49.74
C GLU A 364 12.55 -26.38 50.33
N ALA A 365 12.69 -27.51 49.66
CA ALA A 365 13.45 -28.68 50.13
C ALA A 365 14.93 -28.68 49.71
N LEU A 366 15.25 -28.04 48.59
CA LEU A 366 16.59 -27.96 48.00
C LEU A 366 16.89 -26.50 47.67
N GLU A 367 17.73 -25.85 48.49
CA GLU A 367 18.06 -24.42 48.34
C GLU A 367 18.88 -24.16 47.07
N ASP A 368 19.73 -25.10 46.67
CA ASP A 368 20.55 -25.00 45.46
C ASP A 368 20.83 -26.37 44.79
N VAL A 369 21.55 -26.32 43.66
CA VAL A 369 21.94 -27.51 42.89
C VAL A 369 22.96 -28.38 43.62
N ASN A 370 23.70 -27.86 44.61
CA ASN A 370 24.63 -28.67 45.39
C ASN A 370 23.87 -29.58 46.37
N GLU A 371 22.78 -29.08 46.95
CA GLU A 371 21.90 -29.88 47.83
C GLU A 371 21.18 -30.99 47.07
N LEU A 372 20.85 -30.77 45.79
CA LEU A 372 20.32 -31.83 44.91
C LEU A 372 21.25 -33.05 44.88
N LYS A 373 22.57 -32.84 44.83
CA LYS A 373 23.54 -33.95 44.80
C LYS A 373 23.47 -34.78 46.09
N VAL A 374 23.44 -34.11 47.24
CA VAL A 374 23.34 -34.79 48.54
C VAL A 374 22.01 -35.53 48.67
N PHE A 375 20.91 -34.91 48.23
CA PHE A 375 19.59 -35.55 48.23
C PHE A 375 19.55 -36.80 47.35
N VAL A 376 20.14 -36.75 46.16
CA VAL A 376 20.22 -37.88 45.23
C VAL A 376 21.06 -39.02 45.82
N ASP A 377 22.17 -38.72 46.48
CA ASP A 377 22.99 -39.74 47.17
C ASP A 377 22.18 -40.45 48.27
N LEU A 378 21.43 -39.69 49.08
CA LEU A 378 20.56 -40.25 50.13
C LEU A 378 19.38 -41.05 49.56
N ALA A 379 18.72 -40.52 48.52
CA ALA A 379 17.61 -41.18 47.85
C ALA A 379 18.06 -42.49 47.17
N SER A 380 19.27 -42.52 46.61
CA SER A 380 19.86 -43.73 46.01
C SER A 380 20.11 -44.82 47.06
N ILE A 381 20.58 -44.46 48.26
CA ILE A 381 20.72 -45.42 49.38
C ILE A 381 19.34 -45.97 49.79
N SER A 382 18.31 -45.11 49.80
CA SER A 382 16.93 -45.51 50.15
C SER A 382 16.26 -46.36 49.07
N ALA A 383 16.57 -46.15 47.80
CA ALA A 383 16.04 -46.92 46.67
C ALA A 383 16.55 -48.38 46.66
N GLY A 384 17.73 -48.62 47.24
CA GLY A 384 18.34 -49.96 47.29
C GLY A 384 18.72 -50.47 45.90
N GLU A 385 18.36 -51.73 45.60
CA GLU A 385 18.70 -52.42 44.35
C GLU A 385 17.50 -52.56 43.39
N ASN A 386 16.37 -51.89 43.66
CA ASN A 386 15.21 -51.94 42.76
C ASN A 386 15.44 -51.01 41.57
N ASP A 387 15.64 -51.59 40.37
CA ASP A 387 15.87 -50.85 39.12
C ASP A 387 14.86 -49.72 38.90
N MET A 388 13.57 -49.95 39.22
CA MET A 388 12.54 -48.90 39.05
C MET A 388 12.73 -47.72 40.00
N ASP A 389 13.19 -47.96 41.23
CA ASP A 389 13.40 -46.90 42.22
C ASP A 389 14.71 -46.15 41.94
N VAL A 390 15.74 -46.84 41.45
CA VAL A 390 16.97 -46.21 40.96
C VAL A 390 16.67 -45.30 39.75
N ASP A 391 15.89 -45.78 38.79
CA ASP A 391 15.48 -44.98 37.61
C ASP A 391 14.66 -43.74 38.02
N ARG A 392 13.83 -43.83 39.07
CA ARG A 392 13.08 -42.68 39.62
C ARG A 392 14.01 -41.61 40.18
N VAL A 393 15.04 -42.01 40.93
CA VAL A 393 16.04 -41.08 41.48
C VAL A 393 16.83 -40.41 40.35
N ALA A 394 17.21 -41.16 39.31
CA ALA A 394 17.87 -40.59 38.12
C ALA A 394 16.94 -39.61 37.37
N CYS A 395 15.67 -39.97 37.19
CA CYS A 395 14.67 -39.07 36.60
C CYS A 395 14.47 -37.79 37.42
N PHE A 396 14.54 -37.86 38.76
CA PHE A 396 14.46 -36.69 39.63
C PHE A 396 15.67 -35.77 39.43
N HIS A 397 16.86 -36.35 39.50
CA HIS A 397 18.10 -35.64 39.27
C HIS A 397 18.07 -34.89 37.93
N ASP A 398 17.76 -35.60 36.84
CA ASP A 398 17.75 -35.03 35.50
C ASP A 398 16.67 -33.96 35.32
N ALA A 399 15.49 -34.17 35.91
CA ALA A 399 14.39 -33.22 35.90
C ALA A 399 14.78 -31.92 36.64
N VAL A 400 15.22 -32.01 37.89
CA VAL A 400 15.60 -30.82 38.69
C VAL A 400 16.80 -30.11 38.06
N LEU A 401 17.80 -30.85 37.58
CA LEU A 401 18.95 -30.26 36.92
C LEU A 401 18.59 -29.59 35.58
N GLY A 402 17.73 -30.22 34.77
CA GLY A 402 17.30 -29.65 33.50
C GLY A 402 16.45 -28.39 33.66
N TYR A 403 15.61 -28.36 34.70
CA TYR A 403 14.78 -27.20 35.07
C TYR A 403 15.47 -26.22 36.03
N SER A 404 16.74 -26.44 36.39
CA SER A 404 17.51 -25.57 37.27
C SER A 404 17.48 -24.08 36.88
N PRO A 405 17.45 -23.70 35.58
CA PRO A 405 17.36 -22.29 35.21
C PRO A 405 16.06 -21.62 35.64
N LEU A 406 14.96 -22.36 35.75
CA LEU A 406 13.69 -21.83 36.27
C LEU A 406 13.60 -21.91 37.79
N LEU A 407 14.24 -22.92 38.40
CA LEU A 407 14.22 -23.16 39.84
C LEU A 407 15.12 -22.19 40.62
N TYR A 408 16.33 -21.94 40.12
CA TYR A 408 17.40 -21.32 40.91
C TYR A 408 18.01 -20.06 40.28
N ASP A 409 18.00 -19.93 38.95
CA ASP A 409 18.69 -18.82 38.28
C ASP A 409 17.86 -17.52 38.19
N LEU A 410 16.53 -17.61 38.37
CA LEU A 410 15.64 -16.47 38.21
C LEU A 410 15.57 -15.62 39.48
N LYS A 411 15.58 -14.30 39.29
CA LYS A 411 15.33 -13.34 40.37
C LYS A 411 13.99 -12.65 40.19
N PRO A 412 13.30 -12.25 41.28
CA PRO A 412 12.01 -11.56 41.18
C PRO A 412 12.04 -10.33 40.27
N GLU A 413 13.14 -9.57 40.26
CA GLU A 413 13.31 -8.34 39.47
C GLU A 413 13.55 -8.56 37.96
N PHE A 414 13.72 -9.80 37.50
CA PHE A 414 14.03 -10.07 36.09
C PHE A 414 12.88 -9.64 35.16
N GLY A 415 13.24 -8.95 34.08
CA GLY A 415 12.31 -8.58 33.02
C GLY A 415 12.21 -9.65 31.93
N PHE A 416 11.45 -9.36 30.88
CA PHE A 416 11.22 -10.27 29.76
C PHE A 416 12.51 -10.77 29.11
N ASN A 417 13.48 -9.87 28.84
CA ASN A 417 14.73 -10.25 28.18
C ASN A 417 15.59 -11.17 29.06
N ASP A 418 15.71 -10.86 30.36
CA ASP A 418 16.46 -11.68 31.31
C ASP A 418 15.84 -13.07 31.45
N PHE A 419 14.51 -13.12 31.48
CA PHE A 419 13.75 -14.37 31.49
C PHE A 419 14.01 -15.21 30.25
N MET A 420 13.96 -14.61 29.06
CA MET A 420 14.25 -15.32 27.80
C MET A 420 15.70 -15.80 27.73
N GLU A 421 16.67 -15.05 28.27
CA GLU A 421 18.06 -15.51 28.38
C GLU A 421 18.21 -16.71 29.32
N CYS A 422 17.50 -16.72 30.45
CA CYS A 422 17.48 -17.89 31.34
C CYS A 422 16.89 -19.12 30.65
N LEU A 423 15.81 -18.93 29.88
CA LEU A 423 15.20 -20.01 29.09
C LEU A 423 16.16 -20.62 28.07
N LYS A 424 17.15 -19.88 27.55
CA LYS A 424 18.16 -20.48 26.65
C LYS A 424 18.96 -21.60 27.31
N LYS A 425 19.15 -21.56 28.63
CA LYS A 425 19.79 -22.68 29.36
C LYS A 425 18.87 -23.89 29.41
N LEU A 426 17.57 -23.68 29.65
CA LEU A 426 16.55 -24.74 29.60
C LEU A 426 16.45 -25.35 28.20
N TRP A 427 16.53 -24.55 27.13
CA TRP A 427 16.53 -25.04 25.75
C TRP A 427 17.73 -25.93 25.44
N LYS A 428 18.91 -25.63 26.01
CA LYS A 428 20.09 -26.50 25.90
C LYS A 428 19.89 -27.83 26.62
N ALA A 429 19.28 -27.81 27.81
CA ALA A 429 18.95 -29.02 28.54
C ALA A 429 17.93 -29.88 27.77
N LEU A 430 16.84 -29.28 27.30
CA LEU A 430 15.80 -29.96 26.52
C LEU A 430 16.33 -30.52 25.19
N LYS A 431 17.28 -29.84 24.54
CA LYS A 431 17.93 -30.35 23.33
C LYS A 431 18.78 -31.59 23.61
N SER A 432 19.40 -31.64 24.80
CA SER A 432 20.23 -32.77 25.23
C SER A 432 19.38 -33.95 25.69
N ASP A 433 18.22 -33.66 26.30
CA ASP A 433 17.24 -34.65 26.74
C ASP A 433 15.81 -34.24 26.32
N PRO A 434 15.32 -34.72 25.15
CA PRO A 434 13.98 -34.40 24.67
C PRO A 434 12.86 -34.91 25.58
N LYS A 435 13.13 -35.90 26.45
CA LYS A 435 12.16 -36.45 27.41
C LYS A 435 12.17 -35.72 28.75
N LEU A 436 12.91 -34.63 28.88
CA LEU A 436 12.96 -33.82 30.10
C LEU A 436 11.57 -33.47 30.67
N PRO A 437 10.55 -33.10 29.87
CA PRO A 437 9.21 -32.86 30.39
C PRO A 437 8.53 -34.13 30.93
N GLU A 438 8.78 -35.30 30.35
CA GLU A 438 8.23 -36.59 30.81
C GLU A 438 8.88 -37.04 32.12
N LYS A 439 10.19 -36.82 32.28
CA LYS A 439 10.91 -37.10 33.53
C LYS A 439 10.38 -36.24 34.69
N PHE A 440 9.89 -35.05 34.37
CA PHE A 440 9.19 -34.17 35.30
C PHE A 440 7.84 -34.74 35.78
N VAL A 441 7.17 -35.57 34.95
CA VAL A 441 5.87 -36.20 35.24
C VAL A 441 6.00 -37.42 36.16
N SER A 442 7.08 -38.19 36.04
CA SER A 442 7.29 -39.45 36.77
C SER A 442 7.46 -39.30 38.29
N GLN A 443 7.52 -38.08 38.82
CA GLN A 443 7.83 -37.76 40.23
C GLN A 443 6.63 -37.85 41.19
N ILE A 444 5.39 -37.84 40.69
CA ILE A 444 4.18 -37.67 41.53
C ILE A 444 3.77 -38.93 42.29
N LEU A 445 4.45 -40.05 42.08
CA LEU A 445 4.20 -41.27 42.86
C LEU A 445 5.02 -41.35 44.16
N LEU A 446 5.62 -40.23 44.60
CA LEU A 446 6.31 -40.09 45.89
C LEU A 446 5.36 -39.68 47.06
N GLN A 447 4.04 -39.83 46.89
CA GLN A 447 3.09 -39.78 48.00
C GLN A 447 2.96 -41.14 48.69
#